data_AF-A0A9P3ETF0-F1
#
_entry.id   AF-A0A9P3ETF0-F1
#
_cell.length_a   1.000
_cell.length_b   1.000
_cell.length_c   1.000
_cell.angle_alpha   90.00
_cell.angle_beta   90.00
_cell.angle_gamma   90.00
#
_symmetry.space_group_name_H-M   'P 1'
#
loop_
_entity.id
_entity.type
_entity.pdbx_description
1 polymer ?
#
loop_
_entity_poly.entity_id
_entity_poly.type
_entity_poly.pdbx_seq_one_letter_code
_entity_poly.pdbx_strand_id
1 'polypeptide(L)' 'MDVTVEMVMGHMKANADNARRFVTVVLDALANDEHSDLVQAKHLAGSVKFGISTPQPHWSPEAQKKLNRLFPGYFQ' A
#
# COMPACT_ATOMS: atom_id res chain seq x y z
N MET A 1 31.26 -24.24 -4.12
CA MET A 1 31.07 -23.83 -5.53
C MET A 1 30.89 -22.33 -5.50
N ASP A 2 31.66 -21.60 -6.29
CA ASP A 2 31.55 -20.14 -6.35
C ASP A 2 30.32 -19.72 -7.17
N VAL A 3 29.70 -18.62 -6.76
CA VAL A 3 28.56 -18.02 -7.45
C VAL A 3 29.08 -17.20 -8.63
N THR A 4 28.58 -17.47 -9.84
CA THR A 4 28.95 -16.71 -11.04
C THR A 4 27.89 -15.66 -11.39
N VAL A 5 28.30 -14.63 -12.14
CA VAL A 5 27.39 -13.58 -12.62
C VAL A 5 26.29 -14.18 -13.49
N GLU A 6 26.63 -15.13 -14.36
CA GLU A 6 25.67 -15.81 -15.24
C GLU A 6 24.60 -16.56 -14.43
N MET A 7 25.02 -17.25 -13.36
CA MET A 7 24.10 -17.95 -12.46
C MET A 7 23.16 -16.96 -11.76
N VAL A 8 23.69 -15.85 -11.24
CA VAL A 8 22.88 -14.79 -10.60
C VAL A 8 21.89 -14.19 -11.58
N MET A 9 22.33 -13.84 -12.79
CA MET A 9 21.46 -13.25 -13.80
C MET A 9 20.37 -14.23 -14.26
N GLY A 10 20.72 -15.52 -14.41
CA GLY A 10 19.74 -16.58 -14.69
C GLY A 10 18.67 -16.68 -13.61
N HIS A 11 19.07 -16.68 -12.33
CA HIS A 11 18.13 -16.68 -11.20
C HIS A 11 17.30 -15.40 -11.14
N MET A 12 17.91 -14.22 -11.32
CA MET A 12 17.18 -12.95 -11.33
C MET A 12 16.11 -12.92 -12.43
N LYS A 13 16.43 -13.41 -13.63
CA LYS A 13 15.47 -13.49 -14.73
C LYS A 13 14.32 -14.42 -14.41
N ALA A 14 14.62 -15.64 -13.94
CA ALA A 14 13.59 -16.60 -13.55
C ALA A 14 12.70 -16.07 -12.42
N ASN A 15 13.29 -15.42 -11.42
CA ASN A 15 12.56 -14.83 -10.30
C ASN A 15 11.65 -13.69 -10.76
N ALA A 16 12.12 -12.81 -11.64
CA ALA A 16 11.30 -11.73 -12.19
C ALA A 16 10.09 -12.26 -12.96
N ASP A 17 10.29 -13.28 -13.79
CA ASP A 17 9.20 -13.89 -14.56
C ASP A 17 8.17 -14.59 -13.65
N ASN A 18 8.63 -15.27 -12.60
CA ASN A 18 7.77 -15.90 -11.60
C ASN A 18 7.03 -14.87 -10.74
N ALA A 19 7.70 -13.82 -10.29
CA ALA A 19 7.10 -12.74 -9.51
C ALA A 19 6.00 -12.03 -10.32
N ARG A 20 6.24 -11.76 -11.61
CA ARG A 20 5.22 -11.18 -12.50
C ARG A 20 3.98 -12.06 -12.56
N ARG A 21 4.14 -13.36 -12.81
CA ARG A 21 3.01 -14.31 -12.86
C ARG A 21 2.27 -14.37 -11.52
N PHE A 22 3.01 -14.41 -10.42
CA PHE A 22 2.43 -14.45 -9.08
C PHE A 22 1.62 -13.18 -8.76
N VAL A 23 2.19 -12.01 -8.99
CA VAL A 23 1.50 -10.73 -8.76
C VAL A 23 0.26 -10.61 -9.63
N THR A 24 0.29 -11.04 -10.89
CA THR A 24 -0.91 -11.06 -11.75
C THR A 24 -2.03 -11.88 -11.12
N VAL A 25 -1.75 -13.12 -10.69
CA VAL A 25 -2.77 -13.97 -10.07
C VAL A 25 -3.30 -13.39 -8.75
N VAL A 26 -2.44 -12.77 -7.95
CA VAL A 26 -2.85 -12.10 -6.70
C VAL A 26 -3.75 -10.89 -7.00
N LEU A 27 -3.41 -10.08 -8.00
CA LEU A 27 -4.22 -8.93 -8.39
C LEU A 27 -5.59 -9.37 -8.94
N ASP A 28 -5.63 -10.43 -9.75
CA ASP A 28 -6.89 -10.99 -10.26
C ASP A 28 -7.78 -11.50 -9.11
N ALA A 29 -7.20 -12.18 -8.12
CA ALA A 29 -7.93 -12.63 -6.94
C ALA A 29 -8.45 -11.45 -6.12
N LEU A 30 -7.61 -10.45 -5.83
CA LEU A 30 -7.99 -9.25 -5.07
C LEU A 30 -9.02 -8.38 -5.77
N ALA A 31 -9.13 -8.47 -7.11
CA ALA A 31 -10.12 -7.73 -7.88
C ALA A 31 -11.55 -8.26 -7.71
N ASN A 32 -11.75 -9.44 -7.12
CA ASN A 32 -13.07 -9.96 -6.80
C ASN A 32 -13.77 -9.09 -5.75
N ASP A 33 -15.05 -8.80 -5.96
CA ASP A 33 -15.85 -7.94 -5.06
C ASP A 33 -15.89 -8.43 -3.61
N GLU A 34 -15.75 -9.74 -3.37
CA GLU A 34 -15.67 -10.34 -2.03
C GLU A 34 -14.48 -9.79 -1.18
N HIS A 35 -13.46 -9.23 -1.83
CA HIS A 35 -12.30 -8.63 -1.18
C HIS A 35 -12.32 -7.10 -1.20
N SER A 36 -13.42 -6.48 -1.65
CA SER A 36 -13.54 -5.03 -1.77
C SER A 36 -13.25 -4.29 -0.45
N ASP A 37 -13.67 -4.83 0.69
CA ASP A 37 -13.41 -4.21 2.00
C ASP A 37 -11.91 -4.23 2.39
N LEU A 38 -11.20 -5.29 1.99
CA LEU A 38 -9.76 -5.42 2.19
C LEU A 38 -9.00 -4.46 1.27
N VAL A 39 -9.33 -4.45 -0.03
CA VAL A 39 -8.69 -3.58 -1.04
C VAL A 39 -8.92 -2.10 -0.75
N GLN A 40 -10.11 -1.74 -0.27
CA GLN A 40 -10.42 -0.38 0.17
C GLN A 40 -9.91 -0.05 1.58
N ALA A 41 -9.22 -0.99 2.24
CA ALA A 41 -8.66 -0.85 3.58
C ALA A 41 -9.69 -0.37 4.64
N LYS A 42 -10.96 -0.79 4.53
CA LYS A 42 -12.04 -0.32 5.43
C LYS A 42 -11.78 -0.65 6.90
N HIS A 43 -11.06 -1.74 7.15
CA HIS A 43 -10.61 -2.15 8.49
C HIS A 43 -9.65 -1.15 9.16
N LEU A 44 -9.03 -0.24 8.40
CA LEU A 44 -8.18 0.83 8.93
C LEU A 44 -8.93 2.15 9.14
N ALA A 45 -10.20 2.24 8.77
CA ALA A 45 -10.98 3.46 8.94
C ALA A 45 -11.02 3.88 10.42
N GLY A 46 -10.63 5.14 10.70
CA GLY A 46 -10.54 5.67 12.06
C GLY A 46 -9.31 5.24 12.86
N SER A 47 -8.40 4.44 12.29
CA SER A 47 -7.13 4.05 12.95
C SER A 47 -6.22 5.24 13.27
N VAL A 48 -6.41 6.38 12.61
CA VAL A 48 -5.71 7.64 12.89
C VAL A 48 -6.10 8.28 14.23
N LYS A 49 -7.10 7.74 14.94
CA LYS A 49 -7.51 8.24 16.25
C LYS A 49 -6.30 8.28 17.19
N PHE A 50 -6.04 9.46 17.77
CA PHE A 50 -4.87 9.76 18.60
C PHE A 50 -3.50 9.73 17.90
N GLY A 51 -3.46 9.57 16.56
CA GLY A 51 -2.22 9.62 15.77
C GLY A 51 -1.72 11.03 15.48
N ILE A 52 -2.50 12.07 15.76
CA ILE A 52 -2.13 13.47 15.56
C ILE A 52 -2.33 14.25 16.86
N SER A 53 -1.25 14.83 17.36
CA SER A 53 -1.23 15.60 18.60
C SER A 53 -1.17 17.11 18.40
N THR A 54 -0.85 17.58 17.18
CA THR A 54 -0.89 19.01 16.85
C THR A 54 -2.34 19.50 16.85
N PRO A 55 -2.69 20.55 17.61
CA PRO A 55 -4.06 21.08 17.60
C PRO A 55 -4.45 21.62 16.22
N GLN A 56 -5.70 21.36 15.79
CA GLN A 56 -6.23 21.76 14.48
C GLN A 56 -6.04 23.26 14.15
N PRO A 57 -6.19 24.22 15.09
CA PRO A 57 -5.94 25.64 14.80
C PRO A 57 -4.52 25.97 14.34
N HIS A 58 -3.56 25.07 14.59
CA HIS A 58 -2.16 25.23 14.19
C HIS A 58 -1.81 24.46 12.92
N TRP A 59 -2.77 23.81 12.27
CA TRP A 59 -2.53 23.10 11.03
C TRP A 59 -2.39 24.08 9.87
N SER A 60 -1.29 23.98 9.13
CA SER A 60 -1.14 24.70 7.88
C SER A 60 -2.20 24.24 6.85
N PRO A 61 -2.57 25.07 5.86
CA PRO A 61 -3.46 24.66 4.79
C PRO A 61 -3.00 23.39 4.05
N GLU A 62 -1.68 23.23 3.90
CA GLU A 62 -1.10 22.04 3.26
C GLU A 62 -1.24 20.79 4.13
N ALA A 63 -1.11 20.91 5.46
CA ALA A 63 -1.36 19.80 6.37
C ALA A 63 -2.83 19.36 6.30
N GLN A 64 -3.77 20.32 6.35
CA GLN A 64 -5.21 20.03 6.21
C GLN A 64 -5.51 19.30 4.89
N LYS A 65 -4.94 19.77 3.77
CA LYS A 65 -5.10 19.12 2.46
C LYS A 65 -4.58 17.68 2.44
N LYS A 66 -3.39 17.42 3.00
CA LYS A 66 -2.82 16.07 3.09
C LYS A 66 -3.64 15.15 3.99
N LEU A 67 -4.08 15.66 5.14
CA LEU A 67 -4.89 14.90 6.10
C LEU A 67 -6.26 14.55 5.52
N ASN A 68 -6.90 15.48 4.82
CA ASN A 68 -8.16 15.19 4.11
C ASN A 68 -7.98 14.20 2.95
N ARG A 69 -6.81 14.16 2.32
CA ARG A 69 -6.50 13.15 1.29
C ARG A 69 -6.30 11.76 1.90
N LEU A 70 -5.61 11.67 3.04
CA LEU A 70 -5.28 10.39 3.69
C LEU A 70 -6.44 9.84 4.53
N PHE A 71 -7.21 10.72 5.17
CA PHE A 71 -8.30 10.39 6.08
C PHE A 71 -9.55 11.21 5.72
N PRO A 72 -10.17 10.95 4.56
CA PRO A 72 -11.31 11.73 4.08
C PRO A 72 -12.43 11.79 5.13
N GLY A 73 -12.89 13.01 5.44
CA GLY A 73 -14.00 13.25 6.37
C GLY A 73 -13.68 13.05 7.87
N TYR A 74 -12.49 12.59 8.25
CA TYR A 74 -12.20 12.29 9.66
C TYR A 74 -11.97 13.53 10.53
N PHE A 75 -11.39 14.59 9.95
CA PHE A 75 -11.00 15.82 10.68
C PHE A 75 -11.86 17.05 10.34
N GLN A 76 -13.03 16.84 9.75
CA GLN A 76 -13.99 17.91 9.42
C GLN A 76 -14.90 18.24 10.60
#